data_AF-A0AAV4DGY7-F1
#
_entry.id   AF-A0AAV4DGY7-F1
#
_cell.length_a   1.000
_cell.length_b   1.000
_cell.length_c   1.000
_cell.angle_alpha   90.00
_cell.angle_beta   90.00
_cell.angle_gamma   90.00
#
_symmetry.space_group_name_H-M   'P 1'
#
loop_
_entity.id
_entity.type
_entity.pdbx_description
1 polymer ?
#
loop_
_entity_poly.entity_id
_entity_poly.type
_entity_poly.pdbx_seq_one_letter_code
_entity_poly.pdbx_strand_id
1 'polypeptide(L)'
;MAWPSKWVVLTGALTATIGAGLQALAGGPRLLQAIAEDNIIPYLSFFARKWRGEPVRCLCFTFAIAELGILIAFLDYVAPIVTMFFLMCYGFINFAVTLQSLLNTPHWRPSFKYYHWSLTLFGTALCITVMFICNWTYAIFAIILATCLHQYIGYKGAEKEWGDGITGLSMTVALYALSRIRGELKHIKNWRPQVLVLLKVDKAVMEKEEFEGPDRDLVNFAGCLKLGKGLVMFGTCLKGELEEHVGMKHQFKAYYARCLEKMGVHGFIEVIAHSNVSDGLSCMIQSAGLGALRPNTVLIGWPHDWVERKSEISFRVFLDEEDNTVQIKKDLQTYLYQLRIEGKVQVVEMAAVDVSAYVYEHTLKMQERSRILNNMAKFNKAGWASRKKVGEFDVHDVFEKARCSLPDVSVRQTQGTSIDQREAYSQLMLNSWEQDIRHVHTAVRMNAAMKAWSANSPLVIVNLPCVPSTQKGQERYMNFLEILSAGLERVVLVRGTGGEVITIYN
;
A
#
# COMPACT_ATOMS: atom_id res chain seq x y z
N MET A 1 -17.59 37.66 -54.91
CA MET A 1 -18.88 37.98 -55.57
C MET A 1 -19.92 36.97 -55.11
N ALA A 2 -21.22 37.31 -55.13
CA ALA A 2 -22.28 36.37 -54.75
C ALA A 2 -23.31 36.26 -55.88
N TRP A 3 -23.49 35.04 -56.38
CA TRP A 3 -24.53 34.67 -57.35
C TRP A 3 -25.63 33.91 -56.59
N PRO A 4 -26.94 34.14 -56.84
CA PRO A 4 -27.50 34.91 -57.95
C PRO A 4 -27.63 36.43 -57.71
N SER A 5 -27.57 36.91 -56.46
CA SER A 5 -27.67 38.35 -56.15
C SER A 5 -27.01 38.71 -54.83
N LYS A 6 -26.46 39.94 -54.74
CA LYS A 6 -25.91 40.49 -53.49
C LYS A 6 -26.94 40.52 -52.36
N TRP A 7 -28.22 40.74 -52.69
CA TRP A 7 -29.32 40.79 -51.72
C TRP A 7 -29.51 39.45 -51.00
N VAL A 8 -29.29 38.32 -51.66
CA VAL A 8 -29.41 36.98 -51.05
C VAL A 8 -28.43 36.81 -49.88
N VAL A 9 -27.20 37.31 -50.04
CA VAL A 9 -26.20 37.29 -48.96
C VAL A 9 -26.57 38.26 -47.84
N LEU A 10 -27.09 39.45 -48.16
CA LEU A 10 -27.48 40.42 -47.12
C LEU A 10 -28.67 39.90 -46.30
N THR A 11 -29.73 39.41 -46.95
CA THR A 11 -30.89 38.84 -46.25
C THR A 11 -30.53 37.58 -45.49
N GLY A 12 -29.68 36.71 -46.07
CA GLY A 12 -29.19 35.50 -45.41
C GLY A 12 -28.30 35.78 -44.19
N ALA A 13 -27.41 36.77 -44.27
CA ALA A 13 -26.58 37.20 -43.14
C ALA A 13 -27.42 37.83 -42.02
N LEU A 14 -28.45 38.62 -42.37
CA LEU A 14 -29.35 39.22 -41.39
C LEU A 14 -30.21 38.17 -40.67
N THR A 15 -30.80 37.21 -41.40
CA THR A 15 -31.58 36.14 -40.74
C THR A 15 -30.69 35.18 -39.94
N ALA A 16 -29.47 34.87 -40.42
CA ALA A 16 -28.52 34.05 -39.70
C ALA A 16 -28.00 34.71 -38.40
N THR A 17 -27.71 36.01 -38.41
CA THR A 17 -27.25 36.74 -37.21
C THR A 17 -28.36 36.88 -36.16
N ILE A 18 -29.61 37.16 -36.57
CA ILE A 18 -30.78 37.14 -35.68
C ILE A 18 -30.98 35.74 -35.07
N GLY A 19 -30.90 34.69 -35.89
CA GLY A 19 -31.03 33.30 -35.43
C GLY A 19 -29.95 32.91 -34.40
N ALA A 20 -28.69 33.23 -34.68
CA ALA A 20 -27.57 32.98 -33.77
C ALA A 20 -27.69 33.76 -32.46
N GLY A 21 -28.10 35.03 -32.53
CA GLY A 21 -28.36 35.87 -31.34
C GLY A 21 -29.48 35.31 -30.46
N LEU A 22 -30.60 34.88 -31.06
CA LEU A 22 -31.71 34.26 -30.34
C LEU A 22 -31.30 32.93 -29.69
N GLN A 23 -30.51 32.11 -30.40
CA GLN A 23 -29.97 30.86 -29.86
C GLN A 23 -29.05 31.12 -28.65
N ALA A 24 -28.17 32.11 -28.71
CA ALA A 24 -27.29 32.48 -27.60
C ALA A 24 -28.09 32.99 -26.39
N LEU A 25 -29.11 33.83 -26.63
CA LEU A 25 -29.98 34.38 -25.60
C LEU A 25 -30.86 33.31 -24.92
N ALA A 26 -31.22 32.23 -25.62
CA ALA A 26 -31.92 31.08 -25.03
C ALA A 26 -30.98 30.08 -24.33
N GLY A 27 -29.76 29.90 -24.85
CA GLY A 27 -28.79 28.91 -24.35
C GLY A 27 -28.08 29.34 -23.05
N GLY A 28 -27.57 30.57 -23.01
CA GLY A 28 -26.82 31.09 -21.85
C GLY A 28 -27.58 31.01 -20.51
N PRO A 29 -28.84 31.45 -20.44
CA PRO A 29 -29.65 31.39 -19.22
C PRO A 29 -29.87 29.98 -18.69
N ARG A 30 -30.05 29.00 -19.60
CA ARG A 30 -30.29 27.59 -19.27
C ARG A 30 -29.02 26.89 -18.77
N LEU A 31 -27.86 27.27 -19.30
CA LEU A 31 -26.56 26.80 -18.78
C LEU A 31 -26.31 27.34 -17.36
N LEU A 32 -26.50 28.65 -17.13
CA LEU A 32 -26.33 29.28 -15.82
C LEU A 32 -27.30 28.70 -14.78
N GLN A 33 -28.54 28.43 -15.20
CA GLN A 33 -29.55 27.77 -14.40
C GLN A 33 -29.10 26.37 -13.93
N ALA A 34 -28.58 25.53 -14.83
CA ALA A 34 -28.14 24.18 -14.47
C ALA A 34 -27.00 24.22 -13.43
N ILE A 35 -26.01 25.10 -13.63
CA ILE A 35 -24.89 25.31 -12.69
C ILE A 35 -25.39 25.78 -11.30
N ALA A 36 -26.45 26.60 -11.27
CA ALA A 36 -27.07 27.05 -10.03
C ALA A 36 -27.86 25.94 -9.31
N GLU A 37 -28.49 25.03 -10.06
CA GLU A 37 -29.23 23.88 -9.53
C GLU A 37 -28.29 22.85 -8.87
N ASP A 38 -27.09 22.64 -9.41
CA ASP A 38 -26.07 21.74 -8.84
C ASP A 38 -25.50 22.21 -7.48
N ASN A 39 -25.75 23.47 -7.10
CA ASN A 39 -25.29 24.09 -5.84
C ASN A 39 -23.77 23.92 -5.60
N ILE A 40 -22.97 24.04 -6.67
CA ILE A 40 -21.49 24.00 -6.64
C ILE A 40 -20.95 25.35 -6.14
N ILE A 41 -21.61 26.45 -6.49
CA ILE A 41 -21.27 27.81 -6.07
C ILE A 41 -22.48 28.37 -5.30
N PRO A 42 -22.43 28.45 -3.95
CA PRO A 42 -23.59 28.82 -3.14
C PRO A 42 -24.25 30.16 -3.53
N TYR A 43 -23.45 31.15 -3.95
CA TYR A 43 -23.93 32.46 -4.39
C TYR A 43 -24.79 32.41 -5.67
N LEU A 44 -24.64 31.38 -6.51
CA LEU A 44 -25.45 31.22 -7.73
C LEU A 44 -26.85 30.64 -7.43
N SER A 45 -27.13 30.14 -6.23
CA SER A 45 -28.44 29.57 -5.86
C SER A 45 -29.64 30.50 -6.12
N PHE A 46 -29.43 31.83 -6.10
CA PHE A 46 -30.43 32.83 -6.50
C PHE A 46 -30.96 32.60 -7.95
N PHE A 47 -30.12 32.11 -8.85
CA PHE A 47 -30.42 31.86 -10.25
C PHE A 47 -31.11 30.52 -10.51
N ALA A 48 -31.11 29.58 -9.56
CA ALA A 48 -31.76 28.27 -9.71
C ALA A 48 -33.30 28.33 -9.79
N ARG A 49 -33.92 29.45 -9.38
CA ARG A 49 -35.39 29.59 -9.33
C ARG A 49 -36.00 29.77 -10.73
N LYS A 50 -36.73 28.75 -11.18
CA LYS A 50 -37.54 28.77 -12.42
C LYS A 50 -38.87 29.53 -12.21
N TRP A 51 -39.39 30.17 -13.26
CA TRP A 51 -40.75 30.70 -13.32
C TRP A 51 -41.47 30.09 -14.52
N ARG A 52 -42.54 29.31 -14.27
CA ARG A 52 -43.26 28.53 -15.31
C ARG A 52 -42.33 27.68 -16.19
N GLY A 53 -41.26 27.13 -15.59
CA GLY A 53 -40.23 26.35 -16.28
C GLY A 53 -39.03 27.16 -16.78
N GLU A 54 -39.19 28.45 -17.06
CA GLU A 54 -38.14 29.28 -17.66
C GLU A 54 -37.26 30.02 -16.62
N PRO A 55 -35.94 30.17 -16.85
CA PRO A 55 -35.01 30.82 -15.94
C PRO A 55 -35.00 32.35 -16.12
N VAL A 56 -36.10 33.01 -15.76
CA VAL A 56 -36.27 34.47 -15.97
C VAL A 56 -35.13 35.29 -15.33
N ARG A 57 -34.64 34.90 -14.14
CA ARG A 57 -33.49 35.57 -13.48
C ARG A 57 -32.19 35.47 -14.28
N CYS A 58 -31.90 34.28 -14.80
CA CYS A 58 -30.73 34.07 -15.66
C CYS A 58 -30.88 34.82 -16.99
N LEU A 59 -32.09 34.87 -17.55
CA LEU A 59 -32.38 35.59 -18.79
C LEU A 59 -32.12 37.09 -18.64
N CYS A 60 -32.61 37.72 -17.56
CA CYS A 60 -32.31 39.12 -17.26
C CYS A 60 -30.81 39.37 -17.08
N PHE A 61 -30.07 38.43 -16.45
CA PHE A 61 -28.63 38.54 -16.26
C PHE A 61 -27.84 38.39 -17.56
N THR A 62 -28.17 37.41 -18.42
CA THR A 62 -27.57 37.26 -19.75
C THR A 62 -27.88 38.46 -20.64
N PHE A 63 -29.11 39.01 -20.57
CA PHE A 63 -29.47 40.24 -21.28
C PHE A 63 -28.61 41.44 -20.82
N ALA A 64 -28.43 41.62 -19.51
CA ALA A 64 -27.57 42.69 -18.99
C ALA A 64 -26.10 42.56 -19.43
N ILE A 65 -25.56 41.34 -19.50
CA ILE A 65 -24.20 41.09 -20.02
C ILE A 65 -24.12 41.36 -21.53
N ALA A 66 -25.14 40.96 -22.29
CA ALA A 66 -25.21 41.24 -23.72
C ALA A 66 -25.25 42.75 -24.01
N GLU A 67 -26.01 43.51 -23.22
CA GLU A 67 -26.09 44.97 -23.33
C GLU A 67 -24.72 45.64 -23.12
N LEU A 68 -23.92 45.17 -22.15
CA LEU A 68 -22.54 45.65 -21.97
C LEU A 68 -21.67 45.43 -23.22
N GLY A 69 -21.88 44.32 -23.94
CA GLY A 69 -21.22 44.06 -25.23
C GLY A 69 -21.70 44.97 -26.36
N ILE A 70 -22.99 45.34 -26.37
CA ILE A 70 -23.57 46.28 -27.33
C ILE A 70 -23.05 47.70 -27.10
N LEU A 71 -22.91 48.14 -25.84
CA LEU A 71 -22.40 49.46 -25.47
C LEU A 71 -20.94 49.71 -25.91
N ILE A 72 -20.15 48.67 -26.15
CA ILE A 72 -18.79 48.80 -26.73
C ILE A 72 -18.85 49.27 -28.20
N ALA A 73 -19.97 49.04 -28.89
CA ALA A 73 -20.31 49.42 -30.27
C ALA A 73 -19.40 48.87 -31.40
N PHE A 74 -18.12 48.61 -31.13
CA PHE A 74 -17.13 48.17 -32.11
C PHE A 74 -16.86 46.66 -31.98
N LEU A 75 -17.27 45.90 -33.01
CA LEU A 75 -17.14 44.44 -33.06
C LEU A 75 -15.70 43.95 -32.88
N ASP A 76 -14.72 44.69 -33.40
CA ASP A 76 -13.29 44.33 -33.36
C ASP A 76 -12.71 44.28 -31.93
N TYR A 77 -13.31 44.99 -30.96
CA TYR A 77 -12.94 44.87 -29.55
C TYR A 77 -13.70 43.74 -28.83
N VAL A 78 -14.94 43.46 -29.24
CA VAL A 78 -15.78 42.40 -28.66
C VAL A 78 -15.30 41.01 -29.08
N ALA A 79 -14.92 40.83 -30.34
CA ALA A 79 -14.55 39.53 -30.88
C ALA A 79 -13.38 38.85 -30.13
N PRO A 80 -12.23 39.51 -29.86
CA PRO A 80 -11.14 38.89 -29.09
C PRO A 80 -11.55 38.46 -27.68
N ILE A 81 -12.40 39.24 -27.00
CA ILE A 81 -12.89 38.92 -25.64
C ILE A 81 -13.71 37.62 -25.67
N VAL A 82 -14.65 37.52 -26.61
CA VAL A 82 -15.48 36.32 -26.79
C VAL A 82 -14.64 35.11 -27.21
N THR A 83 -13.65 35.30 -28.09
CA THR A 83 -12.69 34.26 -28.49
C THR A 83 -11.90 33.70 -27.30
N MET A 84 -11.48 34.53 -26.33
CA MET A 84 -10.79 34.04 -25.11
C MET A 84 -11.66 33.07 -24.31
N PHE A 85 -12.95 33.37 -24.11
CA PHE A 85 -13.85 32.47 -23.36
C PHE A 85 -14.09 31.14 -24.09
N PHE A 86 -14.27 31.15 -25.42
CA PHE A 86 -14.41 29.91 -26.17
C PHE A 86 -13.13 29.06 -26.19
N LEU A 87 -11.96 29.66 -26.43
CA LEU A 87 -10.68 28.95 -26.41
C LEU A 87 -10.36 28.39 -25.02
N MET A 88 -10.71 29.11 -23.94
CA MET A 88 -10.61 28.63 -22.58
C MET A 88 -11.46 27.36 -22.38
N CYS A 89 -12.74 27.38 -22.75
CA CYS A 89 -13.63 26.22 -22.63
C CYS A 89 -13.12 25.01 -23.43
N TYR A 90 -12.70 25.21 -24.68
CA TYR A 90 -12.13 24.13 -25.50
C TYR A 90 -10.80 23.62 -24.94
N GLY A 91 -9.96 24.51 -24.38
CA GLY A 91 -8.73 24.15 -23.68
C GLY A 91 -8.99 23.25 -22.48
N PHE A 92 -9.92 23.62 -21.60
CA PHE A 92 -10.23 22.82 -20.41
C PHE A 92 -10.88 21.47 -20.72
N ILE A 93 -11.79 21.39 -21.69
CA ILE A 93 -12.39 20.11 -22.10
C ILE A 93 -11.30 19.16 -22.60
N ASN A 94 -10.42 19.64 -23.48
CA ASN A 94 -9.30 18.84 -23.97
C ASN A 94 -8.33 18.44 -22.85
N PHE A 95 -7.96 19.38 -21.97
CA PHE A 95 -7.05 19.13 -20.85
C PHE A 95 -7.61 18.09 -19.86
N ALA A 96 -8.86 18.24 -19.44
CA ALA A 96 -9.52 17.33 -18.51
C ALA A 96 -9.56 15.90 -19.07
N VAL A 97 -9.91 15.76 -20.36
CA VAL A 97 -9.93 14.46 -21.05
C VAL A 97 -8.53 13.84 -21.15
N THR A 98 -7.50 14.63 -21.47
CA THR A 98 -6.10 14.17 -21.44
C THR A 98 -5.70 13.69 -20.05
N LEU A 99 -5.99 14.48 -19.01
CA LEU A 99 -5.63 14.19 -17.63
C LEU A 99 -6.33 12.93 -17.09
N GLN A 100 -7.62 12.76 -17.36
CA GLN A 100 -8.40 11.57 -16.99
C GLN A 100 -7.85 10.29 -17.64
N SER A 101 -7.42 10.38 -18.90
CA SER A 101 -6.75 9.27 -19.59
C SER A 101 -5.36 8.96 -19.03
N LEU A 102 -4.52 9.96 -18.79
CA LEU A 102 -3.15 9.75 -18.27
C LEU A 102 -3.15 9.24 -16.83
N LEU A 103 -4.05 9.75 -15.98
CA LEU A 103 -4.18 9.32 -14.59
C LEU A 103 -4.92 7.99 -14.42
N ASN A 104 -5.51 7.46 -15.49
CA ASN A 104 -6.39 6.27 -15.49
C ASN A 104 -7.51 6.38 -14.44
N THR A 105 -8.27 7.48 -14.47
CA THR A 105 -9.39 7.71 -13.53
C THR A 105 -10.40 6.54 -13.58
N PRO A 106 -10.88 6.00 -12.44
CA PRO A 106 -11.62 4.72 -12.41
C PRO A 106 -12.86 4.62 -13.31
N HIS A 107 -13.58 5.74 -13.49
CA HIS A 107 -14.83 5.83 -14.25
C HIS A 107 -14.63 6.23 -15.73
N TRP A 108 -13.42 6.60 -16.14
CA TRP A 108 -13.14 7.07 -17.50
C TRP A 108 -12.86 5.90 -18.45
N ARG A 109 -13.78 5.63 -19.37
CA ARG A 109 -13.68 4.54 -20.37
C ARG A 109 -14.22 5.00 -21.73
N PRO A 110 -13.51 5.88 -22.45
CA PRO A 110 -13.97 6.37 -23.75
C PRO A 110 -14.08 5.22 -24.76
N SER A 111 -15.29 4.99 -25.27
CA SER A 111 -15.61 3.92 -26.23
C SER A 111 -15.39 4.32 -27.69
N PHE A 112 -15.07 5.59 -27.96
CA PHE A 112 -14.96 6.13 -29.31
C PHE A 112 -13.69 5.63 -30.03
N LYS A 113 -13.87 5.04 -31.22
CA LYS A 113 -12.82 4.33 -31.98
C LYS A 113 -11.58 5.18 -32.32
N TYR A 114 -11.76 6.47 -32.60
CA TYR A 114 -10.69 7.37 -33.03
C TYR A 114 -10.16 8.26 -31.89
N TYR A 115 -10.52 7.95 -30.64
CA TYR A 115 -10.02 8.66 -29.47
C TYR A 115 -8.58 8.22 -29.13
N HIS A 116 -7.69 9.19 -28.96
CA HIS A 116 -6.37 8.99 -28.34
C HIS A 116 -5.99 10.20 -27.49
N TRP A 117 -5.36 9.99 -26.34
CA TRP A 117 -5.03 11.04 -25.37
C TRP A 117 -4.06 12.11 -25.92
N SER A 118 -3.22 11.76 -26.91
CA SER A 118 -2.32 12.72 -27.55
C SER A 118 -3.05 13.73 -28.43
N LEU A 119 -4.22 13.37 -28.98
CA LEU A 119 -5.03 14.27 -29.79
C LEU A 119 -5.62 15.39 -28.93
N THR A 120 -6.09 15.06 -27.73
CA THR A 120 -6.60 16.06 -26.78
C THR A 120 -5.48 16.85 -26.13
N LEU A 121 -4.29 16.26 -25.92
CA LEU A 121 -3.11 17.02 -25.49
C LEU A 121 -2.71 18.07 -26.55
N PHE A 122 -2.69 17.67 -27.83
CA PHE A 122 -2.43 18.57 -28.95
C PHE A 122 -3.50 19.67 -29.06
N GLY A 123 -4.78 19.32 -28.92
CA GLY A 123 -5.88 20.29 -28.89
C GLY A 123 -5.76 21.30 -27.75
N THR A 124 -5.33 20.87 -26.57
CA THR A 124 -5.04 21.74 -25.41
C THR A 124 -3.92 22.73 -25.73
N ALA A 125 -2.79 22.22 -26.24
CA ALA A 125 -1.63 23.05 -26.60
C ALA A 125 -1.97 24.06 -27.70
N LEU A 126 -2.76 23.66 -28.70
CA LEU A 126 -3.23 24.53 -29.77
C LEU A 126 -4.14 25.64 -29.22
N CYS A 127 -5.11 25.33 -28.35
CA CYS A 127 -5.98 26.34 -27.74
C CYS A 127 -5.18 27.39 -26.96
N ILE A 128 -4.24 26.95 -26.11
CA ILE A 128 -3.37 27.85 -25.33
C ILE A 128 -2.51 28.71 -26.27
N THR A 129 -1.91 28.11 -27.31
CA THR A 129 -1.06 28.82 -28.28
C THR A 129 -1.86 29.92 -29.00
N VAL A 130 -3.08 29.61 -29.48
CA VAL A 130 -3.94 30.59 -30.14
C VAL A 130 -4.37 31.71 -29.19
N MET A 131 -4.65 31.42 -27.91
CA MET A 131 -4.97 32.45 -26.91
C MET A 131 -3.83 33.49 -26.78
N PHE A 132 -2.58 33.02 -26.64
CA PHE A 132 -1.42 33.89 -26.55
C PHE A 132 -1.13 34.67 -27.83
N ILE A 133 -1.37 34.07 -29.02
CA ILE A 133 -1.23 34.77 -30.32
C ILE A 133 -2.28 35.88 -30.47
N CYS A 134 -3.53 35.65 -30.06
CA CYS A 134 -4.60 36.64 -30.18
C CYS A 134 -4.41 37.83 -29.22
N ASN A 135 -4.25 37.59 -27.92
CA ASN A 135 -3.86 38.63 -26.96
C ASN A 135 -3.33 38.01 -25.65
N TRP A 136 -2.02 38.09 -25.45
CA TRP A 136 -1.35 37.57 -24.25
C TRP A 136 -1.86 38.14 -22.93
N THR A 137 -2.27 39.41 -22.88
CA THR A 137 -2.76 40.05 -21.63
C THR A 137 -4.09 39.47 -21.17
N TYR A 138 -5.05 39.35 -22.09
CA TYR A 138 -6.34 38.72 -21.82
C TYR A 138 -6.19 37.22 -21.59
N ALA A 139 -5.25 36.54 -22.28
CA ALA A 139 -4.95 35.13 -22.04
C ALA A 139 -4.46 34.86 -20.60
N ILE A 140 -3.55 35.68 -20.08
CA ILE A 140 -3.07 35.57 -18.69
C ILE A 140 -4.23 35.79 -17.69
N PHE A 141 -5.01 36.85 -17.86
CA PHE A 141 -6.16 37.14 -16.99
C PHE A 141 -7.18 35.99 -17.00
N ALA A 142 -7.49 35.46 -18.19
CA ALA A 142 -8.38 34.32 -18.40
C ALA A 142 -7.88 33.05 -17.66
N ILE A 143 -6.60 32.71 -17.79
CA ILE A 143 -6.00 31.54 -17.14
C ILE A 143 -6.00 31.68 -15.61
N ILE A 144 -5.69 32.87 -15.09
CA ILE A 144 -5.72 33.15 -13.65
C ILE A 144 -7.14 33.00 -13.11
N LEU A 145 -8.11 33.68 -13.73
CA LEU A 145 -9.53 33.63 -13.33
C LEU A 145 -10.06 32.20 -13.27
N ALA A 146 -9.77 31.39 -14.29
CA ALA A 146 -10.20 30.00 -14.35
C ALA A 146 -9.49 29.10 -13.32
N THR A 147 -8.20 29.36 -13.05
CA THR A 147 -7.44 28.64 -12.02
C THR A 147 -8.02 28.91 -10.62
N CYS A 148 -8.30 30.19 -10.31
CA CYS A 148 -8.96 30.58 -9.07
C CYS A 148 -10.35 29.97 -8.94
N LEU A 149 -11.14 29.94 -10.02
CA LEU A 149 -12.47 29.32 -10.02
C LEU A 149 -12.39 27.80 -9.77
N HIS A 150 -11.46 27.10 -10.42
CA HIS A 150 -11.24 25.67 -10.21
C HIS A 150 -10.82 25.36 -8.76
N GLN A 151 -9.89 26.13 -8.19
CA GLN A 151 -9.49 25.98 -6.78
C GLN A 151 -10.64 26.26 -5.82
N TYR A 152 -11.43 27.31 -6.06
CA TYR A 152 -12.61 27.63 -5.25
C TYR A 152 -13.66 26.51 -5.27
N ILE A 153 -13.95 25.95 -6.45
CA ILE A 153 -14.88 24.81 -6.60
C ILE A 153 -14.35 23.58 -5.87
N GLY A 154 -13.04 23.27 -5.99
CA GLY A 154 -12.41 22.16 -5.27
C GLY A 154 -12.52 22.32 -3.75
N TYR A 155 -12.25 23.53 -3.22
CA TYR A 155 -12.37 23.84 -1.81
C TYR A 155 -13.81 23.71 -1.29
N LYS A 156 -14.80 24.31 -1.98
CA LYS A 156 -16.21 24.22 -1.57
C LYS A 156 -16.81 22.82 -1.75
N GLY A 157 -16.32 22.05 -2.73
CA GLY A 157 -16.65 20.62 -2.85
C GLY A 157 -16.16 19.82 -1.65
N ALA A 158 -14.89 20.00 -1.27
CA ALA A 158 -14.30 19.37 -0.09
C ALA A 158 -15.00 19.76 1.22
N GLU A 159 -15.30 21.04 1.42
CA GLU A 159 -16.02 21.55 2.60
C GLU A 159 -17.43 20.94 2.72
N LYS A 160 -18.12 20.74 1.59
CA LYS A 160 -19.45 20.13 1.53
C LYS A 160 -19.44 18.61 1.79
N GLU A 161 -18.38 17.91 1.37
CA GLU A 161 -18.25 16.46 1.54
C GLU A 161 -17.70 16.07 2.93
N TRP A 162 -16.76 16.85 3.46
CA TRP A 162 -15.97 16.50 4.67
C TRP A 162 -16.17 17.45 5.86
N GLY A 163 -16.91 18.55 5.70
CA GLY A 163 -17.13 19.57 6.74
C GLY A 163 -16.00 20.60 6.90
N ASP A 164 -14.76 20.26 6.51
CA ASP A 164 -13.64 21.20 6.37
C ASP A 164 -13.06 21.14 4.95
N GLY A 165 -12.80 22.30 4.36
CA GLY A 165 -12.31 22.42 2.98
C GLY A 165 -10.85 22.02 2.80
N ILE A 166 -9.97 22.30 3.77
CA ILE A 166 -8.53 21.97 3.62
C ILE A 166 -8.28 20.49 3.92
N THR A 167 -8.77 20.01 5.07
CA THR A 167 -8.66 18.60 5.44
C THR A 167 -9.42 17.73 4.45
N GLY A 168 -10.63 18.15 4.03
CA GLY A 168 -11.43 17.47 3.02
C GLY A 168 -10.69 17.30 1.70
N LEU A 169 -10.00 18.34 1.20
CA LEU A 169 -9.22 18.24 -0.03
C LEU A 169 -8.12 17.17 0.09
N SER A 170 -7.43 17.11 1.24
CA SER A 170 -6.43 16.07 1.50
C SER A 170 -7.04 14.66 1.54
N MET A 171 -8.25 14.51 2.12
CA MET A 171 -8.98 13.25 2.18
C MET A 171 -9.47 12.79 0.80
N THR A 172 -10.05 13.67 0.00
CA THR A 172 -10.44 13.38 -1.40
C THR A 172 -9.25 12.93 -2.23
N VAL A 173 -8.09 13.61 -2.09
CA VAL A 173 -6.84 13.21 -2.78
C VAL A 173 -6.34 11.84 -2.30
N ALA A 174 -6.35 11.58 -1.00
CA ALA A 174 -5.93 10.30 -0.42
C ALA A 174 -6.85 9.14 -0.87
N LEU A 175 -8.16 9.32 -0.83
CA LEU A 175 -9.15 8.34 -1.28
C LEU A 175 -9.08 8.10 -2.78
N TYR A 176 -8.88 9.14 -3.59
CA TYR A 176 -8.65 8.99 -5.02
C TYR A 176 -7.36 8.19 -5.30
N ALA A 177 -6.28 8.48 -4.57
CA ALA A 177 -5.03 7.73 -4.69
C ALA A 177 -5.20 6.25 -4.29
N LEU A 178 -5.87 5.97 -3.17
CA LEU A 178 -6.12 4.60 -2.69
C LEU A 178 -7.08 3.82 -3.60
N SER A 179 -8.17 4.43 -4.06
CA SER A 179 -9.15 3.83 -4.98
C SER A 179 -8.52 3.48 -6.35
N ARG A 180 -7.48 4.22 -6.76
CA ARG A 180 -6.67 3.88 -7.94
C ARG A 180 -5.80 2.63 -7.70
N ILE A 181 -5.38 2.37 -6.48
CA ILE A 181 -4.60 1.17 -6.10
C ILE A 181 -5.56 0.00 -5.80
N ARG A 182 -6.36 -0.38 -6.80
CA ARG A 182 -7.44 -1.38 -6.66
C ARG A 182 -6.99 -2.84 -6.82
N GLY A 183 -5.72 -3.13 -6.59
CA GLY A 183 -5.15 -4.48 -6.67
C GLY A 183 -4.00 -4.64 -5.69
N GLU A 184 -3.64 -5.88 -5.37
CA GLU A 184 -2.47 -6.14 -4.53
C GLU A 184 -1.21 -5.56 -5.19
N LEU A 185 -0.56 -4.57 -4.56
CA LEU A 185 0.77 -4.07 -4.93
C LEU A 185 1.89 -5.07 -4.61
N LYS A 186 1.65 -6.36 -4.84
CA LYS A 186 2.70 -7.37 -4.95
C LYS A 186 3.38 -7.15 -6.31
N HIS A 187 4.30 -6.20 -6.38
CA HIS A 187 5.30 -6.20 -7.45
C HIS A 187 6.10 -7.50 -7.33
N ILE A 188 5.70 -8.52 -8.11
CA ILE A 188 6.13 -9.94 -8.03
C ILE A 188 7.66 -10.13 -8.17
N LYS A 189 8.40 -9.06 -8.47
CA LYS A 189 9.86 -9.05 -8.67
C LYS A 189 10.62 -8.13 -7.71
N ASN A 190 9.95 -7.22 -6.99
CA ASN A 190 10.60 -6.21 -6.14
C ASN A 190 9.80 -6.02 -4.85
N TRP A 191 10.06 -6.90 -3.88
CA TRP A 191 9.60 -6.74 -2.52
C TRP A 191 10.24 -5.49 -1.86
N ARG A 192 9.46 -4.86 -0.97
CA ARG A 192 9.86 -3.74 -0.11
C ARG A 192 9.13 -3.89 1.23
N PRO A 193 9.80 -3.70 2.38
CA PRO A 193 9.16 -3.83 3.69
C PRO A 193 8.19 -2.67 3.93
N GLN A 194 6.95 -3.01 4.29
CA GLN A 194 5.95 -2.13 4.90
C GLN A 194 5.69 -2.68 6.30
N VAL A 195 6.08 -1.92 7.32
CA VAL A 195 6.34 -2.49 8.66
C VAL A 195 5.17 -2.20 9.59
N LEU A 196 4.67 -3.23 10.26
CA LEU A 196 3.83 -3.14 11.45
C LEU A 196 4.69 -3.45 12.68
N VAL A 197 5.00 -2.43 13.47
CA VAL A 197 5.73 -2.55 14.73
C VAL A 197 4.73 -2.80 15.84
N LEU A 198 4.83 -3.92 16.55
CA LEU A 198 3.97 -4.21 17.70
C LEU A 198 4.69 -3.78 18.98
N LEU A 199 4.10 -2.79 19.67
CA LEU A 199 4.61 -2.20 20.89
C LEU A 199 3.88 -2.80 22.10
N LYS A 200 4.59 -3.03 23.21
CA LYS A 200 3.96 -3.51 24.43
C LYS A 200 3.19 -2.36 25.10
N VAL A 201 2.06 -2.70 25.72
CA VAL A 201 1.35 -1.76 26.60
C VAL A 201 1.97 -1.87 27.98
N ASP A 202 2.58 -0.80 28.45
CA ASP A 202 2.77 -0.57 29.88
C ASP A 202 1.87 0.58 30.32
N LYS A 203 0.99 0.30 31.30
CA LYS A 203 0.08 1.30 31.86
C LYS A 203 0.81 2.32 32.75
N ALA A 204 1.97 1.97 33.31
CA ALA A 204 2.79 2.88 34.11
C ALA A 204 3.55 3.93 33.26
N VAL A 205 3.67 3.72 31.95
CA VAL A 205 4.45 4.58 31.05
C VAL A 205 3.68 5.83 30.58
N MET A 206 2.35 5.94 30.81
CA MET A 206 1.56 7.11 30.41
C MET A 206 1.96 8.43 31.09
N GLU A 207 2.69 8.39 32.22
CA GLU A 207 3.22 9.57 32.92
C GLU A 207 4.56 10.06 32.35
N LYS A 208 5.23 9.25 31.53
CA LYS A 208 6.54 9.55 30.94
C LYS A 208 6.37 10.16 29.55
N GLU A 209 7.34 10.92 29.07
CA GLU A 209 7.23 11.59 27.76
C GLU A 209 7.98 10.89 26.61
N GLU A 210 8.62 9.74 26.87
CA GLU A 210 9.40 8.98 25.89
C GLU A 210 9.15 7.47 26.06
N PHE A 211 9.41 6.71 24.99
CA PHE A 211 9.51 5.25 25.08
C PHE A 211 10.74 4.86 25.92
N GLU A 212 10.57 3.87 26.81
CA GLU A 212 11.66 3.30 27.60
C GLU A 212 11.93 1.84 27.21
N GLY A 213 13.15 1.38 27.49
CA GLY A 213 13.56 0.00 27.29
C GLY A 213 13.41 -0.49 25.84
N PRO A 214 13.00 -1.76 25.62
CA PRO A 214 13.07 -2.41 24.31
C PRO A 214 12.15 -1.78 23.25
N ASP A 215 11.05 -1.13 23.65
CA ASP A 215 10.13 -0.48 22.71
C ASP A 215 10.76 0.77 22.08
N ARG A 216 11.63 1.49 22.81
CA ARG A 216 12.41 2.61 22.26
C ARG A 216 13.34 2.15 21.15
N ASP A 217 14.05 1.06 21.39
CA ASP A 217 14.99 0.49 20.43
C ASP A 217 14.27 -0.09 19.21
N LEU A 218 13.08 -0.65 19.41
CA LEU A 218 12.22 -1.14 18.32
C LEU A 218 11.72 0.00 17.41
N VAL A 219 11.30 1.13 18.00
CA VAL A 219 10.89 2.34 17.27
C VAL A 219 12.07 2.97 16.53
N ASN A 220 13.23 3.09 17.18
CA ASN A 220 14.47 3.56 16.55
C ASN A 220 14.89 2.66 15.38
N PHE A 221 14.87 1.34 15.56
CA PHE A 221 15.21 0.38 14.50
C PHE A 221 14.24 0.48 13.32
N ALA A 222 12.94 0.62 13.57
CA ALA A 222 11.95 0.84 12.52
C ALA A 222 12.19 2.17 11.76
N GLY A 223 12.56 3.24 12.48
CA GLY A 223 12.97 4.52 11.90
C GLY A 223 14.20 4.38 10.99
N CYS A 224 15.26 3.75 11.48
CA CYS A 224 16.50 3.48 10.72
C CYS A 224 16.27 2.56 9.52
N LEU A 225 15.43 1.53 9.64
CA LEU A 225 15.11 0.59 8.56
C LEU A 225 14.36 1.27 7.41
N LYS A 226 13.63 2.34 7.69
CA LYS A 226 12.70 2.97 6.74
C LYS A 226 13.13 4.36 6.28
N LEU A 227 13.96 5.07 7.04
CA LEU A 227 14.50 6.40 6.72
C LEU A 227 13.40 7.38 6.25
N GLY A 228 12.26 7.37 6.94
CA GLY A 228 11.08 8.18 6.62
C GLY A 228 10.32 7.78 5.34
N LYS A 229 10.62 6.63 4.71
CA LYS A 229 10.07 6.23 3.40
C LYS A 229 9.14 5.01 3.47
N GLY A 230 7.98 5.15 2.83
CA GLY A 230 6.95 4.11 2.75
C GLY A 230 6.13 3.98 4.04
N LEU A 231 5.35 2.91 4.14
CA LEU A 231 4.43 2.70 5.25
C LEU A 231 5.16 2.13 6.48
N VAL A 232 4.98 2.80 7.63
CA VAL A 232 5.23 2.28 8.96
C VAL A 232 3.96 2.44 9.77
N MET A 233 3.54 1.37 10.42
CA MET A 233 2.43 1.35 11.36
C MET A 233 2.93 0.89 12.72
N PHE A 234 2.45 1.53 13.79
CA PHE A 234 2.71 1.16 15.17
C PHE A 234 1.40 0.64 15.77
N GLY A 235 1.45 -0.57 16.29
CA GLY A 235 0.29 -1.32 16.73
C GLY A 235 0.42 -1.70 18.20
N THR A 236 -0.63 -1.53 18.98
CA THR A 236 -0.64 -2.00 20.38
C THR A 236 -2.04 -2.42 20.84
N CYS A 237 -2.10 -3.30 21.83
CA CYS A 237 -3.34 -3.94 22.29
C CYS A 237 -3.54 -3.79 23.80
N LEU A 238 -4.49 -2.93 24.17
CA LEU A 238 -4.96 -2.73 25.55
C LEU A 238 -5.77 -3.93 26.00
N LYS A 239 -5.38 -4.55 27.12
CA LYS A 239 -6.18 -5.61 27.76
C LYS A 239 -7.42 -5.00 28.44
N GLY A 240 -8.60 -5.33 27.94
CA GLY A 240 -9.89 -4.88 28.47
C GLY A 240 -11.03 -4.91 27.45
N GLU A 241 -12.24 -4.60 27.88
CA GLU A 241 -13.39 -4.46 26.98
C GLU A 241 -13.40 -3.09 26.28
N LEU A 242 -13.95 -3.05 25.06
CA LEU A 242 -13.89 -1.88 24.20
C LEU A 242 -14.61 -0.66 24.81
N GLU A 243 -15.80 -0.88 25.39
CA GLU A 243 -16.67 0.19 25.91
C GLU A 243 -16.00 0.99 27.03
N GLU A 244 -15.37 0.30 27.98
CA GLU A 244 -14.59 0.91 29.07
C GLU A 244 -13.33 1.63 28.56
N HIS A 245 -12.73 1.15 27.47
CA HIS A 245 -11.41 1.59 27.00
C HIS A 245 -11.45 2.59 25.84
N VAL A 246 -12.62 3.08 25.39
CA VAL A 246 -12.70 4.07 24.29
C VAL A 246 -11.90 5.35 24.62
N GLY A 247 -12.06 5.90 25.83
CA GLY A 247 -11.33 7.09 26.27
C GLY A 247 -9.81 6.85 26.37
N MET A 248 -9.42 5.75 27.02
CA MET A 248 -8.01 5.34 27.12
C MET A 248 -7.38 5.11 25.74
N LYS A 249 -8.09 4.46 24.80
CA LYS A 249 -7.62 4.25 23.42
C LYS A 249 -7.21 5.56 22.75
N HIS A 250 -8.00 6.63 22.91
CA HIS A 250 -7.68 7.93 22.35
C HIS A 250 -6.48 8.58 23.04
N GLN A 251 -6.40 8.49 24.38
CA GLN A 251 -5.26 8.99 25.17
C GLN A 251 -3.94 8.29 24.79
N PHE A 252 -3.92 6.95 24.76
CA PHE A 252 -2.74 6.17 24.32
C PHE A 252 -2.35 6.51 22.88
N LYS A 253 -3.31 6.67 21.95
CA LYS A 253 -3.02 7.02 20.56
C LYS A 253 -2.39 8.42 20.44
N ALA A 254 -2.88 9.41 21.21
CA ALA A 254 -2.32 10.76 21.26
C ALA A 254 -0.95 10.80 21.97
N TYR A 255 -0.75 9.98 23.00
CA TYR A 255 0.51 9.81 23.70
C TYR A 255 1.61 9.28 22.76
N TYR A 256 1.40 8.10 22.18
CA TYR A 256 2.38 7.48 21.28
C TYR A 256 2.69 8.36 20.07
N ALA A 257 1.71 9.14 19.56
CA ALA A 257 1.94 10.06 18.45
C ALA A 257 2.97 11.15 18.80
N ARG A 258 2.87 11.70 20.03
CA ARG A 258 3.81 12.68 20.56
C ARG A 258 5.21 12.09 20.75
N CYS A 259 5.31 10.84 21.21
CA CYS A 259 6.59 10.15 21.37
C CYS A 259 7.26 9.86 20.03
N LEU A 260 6.51 9.41 19.02
CA LEU A 260 7.04 9.21 17.65
C LEU A 260 7.53 10.52 17.02
N GLU A 261 6.79 11.61 17.21
CA GLU A 261 7.17 12.94 16.72
C GLU A 261 8.47 13.44 17.35
N LYS A 262 8.64 13.30 18.67
CA LYS A 262 9.90 13.60 19.37
C LYS A 262 11.08 12.77 18.86
N MET A 263 10.86 11.51 18.51
CA MET A 263 11.89 10.62 17.96
C MET A 263 12.15 10.87 16.45
N GLY A 264 11.40 11.76 15.79
CA GLY A 264 11.52 12.00 14.35
C GLY A 264 11.06 10.82 13.48
N VAL A 265 10.24 9.91 14.01
CA VAL A 265 9.81 8.69 13.32
C VAL A 265 8.39 8.86 12.78
N HIS A 266 8.26 9.03 11.47
CA HIS A 266 6.96 9.11 10.82
C HIS A 266 6.29 7.73 10.69
N GLY A 267 5.06 7.61 11.19
CA GLY A 267 4.23 6.41 11.04
C GLY A 267 2.80 6.62 11.57
N PHE A 268 1.92 5.65 11.29
CA PHE A 268 0.53 5.67 11.77
C PHE A 268 0.39 4.79 13.02
N ILE A 269 -0.27 5.28 14.05
CA ILE A 269 -0.54 4.49 15.27
C ILE A 269 -1.97 3.95 15.25
N GLU A 270 -2.13 2.68 15.60
CA GLU A 270 -3.43 2.09 15.94
C GLU A 270 -3.38 1.34 17.27
N VAL A 271 -4.37 1.61 18.11
CA VAL A 271 -4.51 1.07 19.46
C VAL A 271 -5.81 0.28 19.48
N ILE A 272 -5.77 -1.02 19.76
CA ILE A 272 -6.96 -1.88 19.87
C ILE A 272 -7.19 -2.23 21.33
N ALA A 273 -8.44 -2.37 21.75
CA ALA A 273 -8.80 -2.92 23.06
C ALA A 273 -9.40 -4.32 22.86
N HIS A 274 -8.92 -5.32 23.60
CA HIS A 274 -9.42 -6.69 23.53
C HIS A 274 -9.20 -7.42 24.87
N SER A 275 -10.07 -8.39 25.20
CA SER A 275 -9.98 -9.17 26.43
C SER A 275 -8.69 -10.01 26.49
N ASN A 276 -8.35 -10.65 25.37
CA ASN A 276 -7.10 -11.38 25.14
C ASN A 276 -6.16 -10.57 24.25
N VAL A 277 -4.98 -10.23 24.76
CA VAL A 277 -3.96 -9.46 24.01
C VAL A 277 -3.50 -10.20 22.75
N SER A 278 -3.29 -11.52 22.83
CA SER A 278 -2.87 -12.36 21.69
C SER A 278 -3.87 -12.30 20.52
N ASP A 279 -5.16 -12.43 20.83
CA ASP A 279 -6.21 -12.43 19.81
C ASP A 279 -6.37 -11.03 19.20
N GLY A 280 -6.29 -9.97 20.03
CA GLY A 280 -6.31 -8.58 19.56
C GLY A 280 -5.12 -8.23 18.65
N LEU A 281 -3.92 -8.74 18.94
CA LEU A 281 -2.75 -8.62 18.07
C LEU A 281 -2.90 -9.44 16.77
N SER A 282 -3.51 -10.63 16.84
CA SER A 282 -3.82 -11.42 15.64
C SER A 282 -4.80 -10.68 14.71
N CYS A 283 -5.89 -10.14 15.27
CA CYS A 283 -6.83 -9.28 14.55
C CYS A 283 -6.12 -8.04 13.95
N MET A 284 -5.21 -7.41 14.70
CA MET A 284 -4.43 -6.27 14.21
C MET A 284 -3.56 -6.64 13.00
N ILE A 285 -2.80 -7.74 13.07
CA ILE A 285 -1.92 -8.19 11.98
C ILE A 285 -2.73 -8.45 10.69
N GLN A 286 -3.96 -8.96 10.82
CA GLN A 286 -4.83 -9.29 9.68
C GLN A 286 -5.58 -8.06 9.11
N SER A 287 -5.95 -7.09 9.95
CA SER A 287 -6.81 -5.96 9.57
C SER A 287 -6.10 -4.61 9.41
N ALA A 288 -4.81 -4.51 9.76
CA ALA A 288 -4.06 -3.27 9.66
C ALA A 288 -3.95 -2.73 8.22
N GLY A 289 -4.17 -1.43 8.07
CA GLY A 289 -4.06 -0.70 6.80
C GLY A 289 -5.39 -0.51 6.07
N LEU A 290 -5.32 -0.07 4.82
CA LEU A 290 -6.51 0.17 3.98
C LEU A 290 -6.26 -0.30 2.53
N GLY A 291 -6.97 -1.36 2.14
CA GLY A 291 -6.85 -1.96 0.81
C GLY A 291 -5.43 -2.46 0.52
N ALA A 292 -4.80 -1.89 -0.50
CA ALA A 292 -3.42 -2.21 -0.86
C ALA A 292 -2.36 -1.55 0.05
N LEU A 293 -2.72 -0.50 0.80
CA LEU A 293 -1.84 0.17 1.75
C LEU A 293 -1.91 -0.57 3.10
N ARG A 294 -1.29 -1.74 3.16
CA ARG A 294 -1.22 -2.61 4.34
C ARG A 294 0.23 -3.01 4.65
N PRO A 295 0.57 -3.32 5.92
CA PRO A 295 1.86 -3.88 6.25
C PRO A 295 2.05 -5.26 5.60
N ASN A 296 3.31 -5.63 5.37
CA ASN A 296 3.72 -6.95 4.88
C ASN A 296 4.85 -7.57 5.71
N THR A 297 5.35 -6.84 6.71
CA THR A 297 6.42 -7.23 7.62
C THR A 297 5.95 -6.88 9.03
N VAL A 298 5.96 -7.85 9.95
CA VAL A 298 5.69 -7.58 11.38
C VAL A 298 7.02 -7.50 12.11
N LEU A 299 7.19 -6.47 12.93
CA LEU A 299 8.35 -6.26 13.78
C LEU A 299 7.90 -6.35 15.25
N ILE A 300 8.57 -7.18 16.03
CA ILE A 300 8.28 -7.45 17.45
C ILE A 300 9.58 -7.37 18.26
N GLY A 301 9.49 -6.84 19.48
CA GLY A 301 10.59 -6.91 20.45
C GLY A 301 10.69 -8.30 21.09
N TRP A 302 11.90 -8.70 21.51
CA TRP A 302 12.11 -9.97 22.21
C TRP A 302 11.37 -9.98 23.57
N PRO A 303 10.71 -11.08 23.96
CA PRO A 303 10.04 -11.17 25.25
C PRO A 303 11.06 -11.51 26.35
N HIS A 304 11.83 -10.54 26.86
CA HIS A 304 12.89 -10.80 27.85
C HIS A 304 12.43 -11.59 29.10
N ASP A 305 11.20 -11.37 29.58
CA ASP A 305 10.66 -11.95 30.82
C ASP A 305 10.18 -13.42 30.67
N TRP A 306 10.62 -14.11 29.61
CA TRP A 306 10.18 -15.48 29.31
C TRP A 306 10.97 -16.57 30.07
N VAL A 307 12.22 -16.28 30.45
CA VAL A 307 13.20 -17.25 31.00
C VAL A 307 12.99 -17.55 32.50
N GLU A 308 12.37 -16.66 33.28
CA GLU A 308 12.21 -16.81 34.75
C GLU A 308 11.36 -18.02 35.19
N ARG A 309 10.95 -18.91 34.28
CA ARG A 309 10.09 -20.07 34.54
C ARG A 309 10.76 -21.44 34.63
N LYS A 310 12.05 -21.64 34.29
CA LYS A 310 12.96 -22.69 34.89
C LYS A 310 14.33 -22.86 34.20
N SER A 311 15.22 -23.49 34.96
CA SER A 311 16.67 -23.65 34.78
C SER A 311 17.16 -24.77 33.84
N GLU A 312 18.22 -24.43 33.11
CA GLU A 312 19.41 -25.22 32.69
C GLU A 312 19.43 -26.76 32.77
N ILE A 313 19.76 -27.40 31.64
CA ILE A 313 20.57 -28.65 31.53
C ILE A 313 21.45 -28.55 30.26
N SER A 314 22.71 -29.04 30.30
CA SER A 314 23.69 -28.95 29.19
C SER A 314 24.50 -30.24 28.98
N PHE A 315 24.60 -30.81 27.76
CA PHE A 315 25.53 -31.93 27.40
C PHE A 315 25.98 -31.97 25.91
N ARG A 316 26.78 -32.99 25.52
CA ARG A 316 27.76 -33.08 24.38
C ARG A 316 27.89 -34.56 23.91
N VAL A 317 28.38 -35.01 22.73
CA VAL A 317 28.97 -34.46 21.46
C VAL A 317 28.43 -35.31 20.25
N PHE A 318 28.61 -35.02 18.94
CA PHE A 318 29.64 -35.57 17.99
C PHE A 318 29.28 -35.19 16.51
N LEU A 319 30.02 -35.63 15.48
CA LEU A 319 30.10 -35.03 14.11
C LEU A 319 29.63 -35.97 12.96
N ASP A 320 29.25 -35.41 11.80
CA ASP A 320 29.63 -35.94 10.47
C ASP A 320 29.45 -34.90 9.32
N GLU A 321 30.19 -35.09 8.22
CA GLU A 321 30.40 -34.15 7.10
C GLU A 321 29.43 -34.35 5.92
N GLU A 322 29.28 -33.31 5.07
CA GLU A 322 29.26 -33.33 3.59
C GLU A 322 28.51 -32.11 3.01
N ASP A 323 29.25 -31.15 2.42
CA ASP A 323 28.74 -30.24 1.37
C ASP A 323 29.89 -29.49 0.67
N ASN A 324 29.76 -29.15 -0.62
CA ASN A 324 30.86 -28.54 -1.41
C ASN A 324 30.88 -27.00 -1.32
N THR A 325 31.70 -26.47 -0.42
CA THR A 325 31.70 -25.05 -0.03
C THR A 325 32.35 -24.08 -1.02
N VAL A 326 33.27 -24.56 -1.86
CA VAL A 326 34.03 -23.71 -2.80
C VAL A 326 33.10 -23.12 -3.86
N GLN A 327 32.18 -23.92 -4.38
CA GLN A 327 31.22 -23.50 -5.41
C GLN A 327 30.21 -22.49 -4.84
N ILE A 328 29.66 -22.77 -3.65
CA ILE A 328 28.71 -21.90 -2.95
C ILE A 328 29.32 -20.50 -2.71
N LYS A 329 30.58 -20.44 -2.26
CA LYS A 329 31.28 -19.17 -2.05
C LYS A 329 31.39 -18.35 -3.34
N LYS A 330 31.77 -18.99 -4.45
CA LYS A 330 31.92 -18.34 -5.76
C LYS A 330 30.59 -17.82 -6.31
N ASP A 331 29.52 -18.60 -6.19
CA ASP A 331 28.20 -18.23 -6.69
C ASP A 331 27.60 -17.07 -5.88
N LEU A 332 27.74 -17.08 -4.55
CA LEU A 332 27.33 -15.98 -3.68
C LEU A 332 28.14 -14.69 -3.94
N GLN A 333 29.46 -14.78 -4.15
CA GLN A 333 30.28 -13.62 -4.52
C GLN A 333 29.87 -13.04 -5.88
N THR A 334 29.61 -13.91 -6.86
CA THR A 334 29.12 -13.51 -8.19
C THR A 334 27.75 -12.83 -8.09
N TYR A 335 26.87 -13.33 -7.22
CA TYR A 335 25.55 -12.75 -6.98
C TYR A 335 25.65 -11.35 -6.35
N LEU A 336 26.44 -11.15 -5.28
CA LEU A 336 26.65 -9.82 -4.69
C LEU A 336 27.25 -8.83 -5.71
N TYR A 337 28.20 -9.27 -6.53
CA TYR A 337 28.80 -8.44 -7.57
C TYR A 337 27.77 -8.00 -8.65
N GLN A 338 26.92 -8.92 -9.12
CA GLN A 338 25.83 -8.61 -10.06
C GLN A 338 24.84 -7.59 -9.48
N LEU A 339 24.60 -7.65 -8.17
CA LEU A 339 23.72 -6.74 -7.44
C LEU A 339 24.39 -5.43 -7.00
N ARG A 340 25.72 -5.29 -7.19
CA ARG A 340 26.55 -4.17 -6.72
C ARG A 340 26.49 -3.98 -5.19
N ILE A 341 26.37 -5.07 -4.44
CA ILE A 341 26.39 -5.04 -2.98
C ILE A 341 27.84 -5.28 -2.53
N GLU A 342 28.43 -4.30 -1.86
CA GLU A 342 29.77 -4.43 -1.26
C GLU A 342 29.70 -5.31 0.01
N GLY A 343 29.99 -6.60 -0.16
CA GLY A 343 29.97 -7.57 0.95
C GLY A 343 31.02 -8.66 0.78
N LYS A 344 31.64 -9.06 1.90
CA LYS A 344 32.57 -10.20 1.94
C LYS A 344 31.80 -11.46 2.25
N VAL A 345 31.78 -12.42 1.32
CA VAL A 345 31.19 -13.74 1.55
C VAL A 345 32.23 -14.65 2.19
N GLN A 346 31.86 -15.20 3.35
CA GLN A 346 32.56 -16.29 4.01
C GLN A 346 31.59 -17.45 4.20
N VAL A 347 31.99 -18.62 3.72
CA VAL A 347 31.29 -19.89 3.99
C VAL A 347 32.00 -20.52 5.17
N VAL A 348 31.24 -20.95 6.18
CA VAL A 348 31.74 -21.65 7.37
C VAL A 348 31.19 -23.07 7.28
N GLU A 349 32.08 -24.05 7.29
CA GLU A 349 31.72 -25.47 7.28
C GLU A 349 31.16 -25.87 8.66
N MET A 350 30.04 -26.61 8.62
CA MET A 350 29.38 -27.17 9.78
C MET A 350 28.92 -28.58 9.42
N ALA A 351 28.92 -29.50 10.40
CA ALA A 351 28.47 -30.87 10.20
C ALA A 351 26.98 -30.91 9.78
N ALA A 352 26.59 -31.78 8.85
CA ALA A 352 25.21 -31.85 8.34
C ALA A 352 24.20 -32.21 9.46
N VAL A 353 24.65 -33.01 10.44
CA VAL A 353 23.92 -33.34 11.67
C VAL A 353 23.46 -32.06 12.40
N ASP A 354 24.30 -31.02 12.43
CA ASP A 354 24.05 -29.77 13.13
C ASP A 354 22.98 -28.91 12.46
N VAL A 355 22.63 -29.15 11.19
CA VAL A 355 21.66 -28.33 10.43
C VAL A 355 20.41 -29.13 10.00
N SER A 356 20.40 -30.44 10.27
CA SER A 356 19.41 -31.44 9.80
C SER A 356 17.94 -30.99 9.81
N ALA A 357 17.45 -30.45 10.94
CA ALA A 357 16.06 -29.97 11.07
C ALA A 357 15.73 -28.78 10.15
N TYR A 358 16.71 -27.93 9.86
CA TYR A 358 16.56 -26.77 8.98
C TYR A 358 16.65 -27.18 7.50
N VAL A 359 17.56 -28.08 7.14
CA VAL A 359 17.77 -28.56 5.76
C VAL A 359 16.52 -29.25 5.20
N TYR A 360 15.88 -30.13 5.98
CA TYR A 360 14.71 -30.90 5.51
C TYR A 360 13.53 -29.98 5.15
N GLU A 361 13.13 -29.09 6.06
CA GLU A 361 12.06 -28.12 5.79
C GLU A 361 12.41 -27.16 4.64
N HIS A 362 13.66 -26.69 4.58
CA HIS A 362 14.10 -25.77 3.55
C HIS A 362 14.04 -26.43 2.16
N THR A 363 14.36 -27.72 2.07
CA THR A 363 14.26 -28.50 0.82
C THR A 363 12.81 -28.58 0.31
N LEU A 364 11.85 -28.90 1.20
CA LEU A 364 10.42 -28.92 0.86
C LEU A 364 9.92 -27.53 0.40
N LYS A 365 10.21 -26.48 1.16
CA LYS A 365 9.83 -25.10 0.83
C LYS A 365 10.50 -24.59 -0.46
N MET A 366 11.72 -25.05 -0.76
CA MET A 366 12.42 -24.73 -2.00
C MET A 366 11.80 -25.42 -3.22
N GLN A 367 11.28 -26.64 -3.08
CA GLN A 367 10.51 -27.33 -4.12
C GLN A 367 9.16 -26.62 -4.37
N GLU A 368 8.43 -26.24 -3.31
CA GLU A 368 7.20 -25.43 -3.43
C GLU A 368 7.48 -24.08 -4.11
N ARG A 369 8.51 -23.34 -3.66
CA ARG A 369 8.91 -22.06 -4.26
C ARG A 369 9.24 -22.22 -5.75
N SER A 370 9.96 -23.29 -6.12
CA SER A 370 10.29 -23.59 -7.52
C SER A 370 9.04 -23.90 -8.34
N ARG A 371 8.04 -24.61 -7.77
CA ARG A 371 6.74 -24.85 -8.39
C ARG A 371 5.94 -23.55 -8.59
N ILE A 372 5.93 -22.66 -7.61
CA ILE A 372 5.30 -21.33 -7.68
C ILE A 372 5.97 -20.47 -8.76
N LEU A 373 7.31 -20.37 -8.77
CA LEU A 373 8.07 -19.62 -9.77
C LEU A 373 7.84 -20.16 -11.19
N ASN A 374 7.81 -21.48 -11.36
CA ASN A 374 7.49 -22.10 -12.65
C ASN A 374 6.05 -21.80 -13.12
N ASN A 375 5.08 -21.78 -12.19
CA ASN A 375 3.72 -21.37 -12.50
C ASN A 375 3.66 -19.87 -12.88
N MET A 376 4.37 -18.99 -12.16
CA MET A 376 4.48 -17.57 -12.49
C MET A 376 5.17 -17.32 -13.85
N ALA A 377 6.16 -18.12 -14.22
CA ALA A 377 6.80 -18.05 -15.55
C ALA A 377 5.81 -18.44 -16.67
N LYS A 378 4.95 -19.44 -16.43
CA LYS A 378 3.86 -19.81 -17.35
C LYS A 378 2.81 -18.70 -17.45
N PHE A 379 2.40 -18.09 -16.33
CA PHE A 379 1.49 -16.93 -16.34
C PHE A 379 2.07 -15.73 -17.11
N ASN A 380 3.36 -15.43 -16.97
CA ASN A 380 3.99 -14.34 -17.75
C ASN A 380 4.02 -14.63 -19.26
N LYS A 381 4.23 -15.89 -19.68
CA LYS A 381 4.10 -16.28 -21.10
C LYS A 381 2.65 -16.21 -21.60
N ALA A 382 1.67 -16.59 -20.77
CA ALA A 382 0.26 -16.54 -21.13
C ALA A 382 -0.34 -15.11 -21.12
N GLY A 383 0.19 -14.21 -20.29
CA GLY A 383 -0.31 -12.83 -20.12
C GLY A 383 -0.19 -11.93 -21.35
N TRP A 384 0.65 -12.29 -22.32
CA TRP A 384 0.70 -11.65 -23.64
C TRP A 384 -0.32 -12.22 -24.64
N ALA A 385 -0.88 -13.41 -24.38
CA ALA A 385 -1.70 -14.16 -25.32
C ALA A 385 -3.22 -14.12 -25.05
N SER A 386 -3.69 -13.59 -23.91
CA SER A 386 -5.14 -13.43 -23.67
C SER A 386 -5.53 -12.33 -22.67
N ARG A 387 -6.04 -11.22 -23.20
CA ARG A 387 -7.01 -10.36 -22.49
C ARG A 387 -8.43 -10.90 -22.69
N LYS A 388 -8.80 -11.96 -21.95
CA LYS A 388 -10.21 -12.33 -21.71
C LYS A 388 -10.41 -12.65 -20.24
N LYS A 389 -11.64 -12.40 -19.76
CA LYS A 389 -12.06 -12.43 -18.35
C LYS A 389 -11.42 -13.57 -17.56
N VAL A 390 -10.57 -13.24 -16.59
CA VAL A 390 -10.17 -14.17 -15.53
C VAL A 390 -11.29 -14.15 -14.51
N GLY A 391 -12.00 -15.27 -14.39
CA GLY A 391 -12.88 -15.53 -13.26
C GLY A 391 -12.06 -15.71 -11.98
N GLU A 392 -12.72 -15.48 -10.85
CA GLU A 392 -12.15 -15.59 -9.51
C GLU A 392 -11.48 -16.97 -9.32
N PHE A 393 -10.15 -17.00 -9.23
CA PHE A 393 -9.38 -18.23 -9.09
C PHE A 393 -9.16 -18.50 -7.61
N ASP A 394 -10.04 -19.32 -7.03
CA ASP A 394 -10.00 -19.62 -5.61
C ASP A 394 -8.74 -20.44 -5.27
N VAL A 395 -7.88 -19.85 -4.44
CA VAL A 395 -6.63 -20.47 -3.98
C VAL A 395 -6.94 -21.63 -3.01
N HIS A 396 -8.12 -21.63 -2.38
CA HIS A 396 -8.53 -22.62 -1.41
C HIS A 396 -8.69 -24.04 -2.02
N ASP A 397 -9.23 -24.13 -3.23
CA ASP A 397 -9.43 -25.39 -3.97
C ASP A 397 -8.09 -26.09 -4.33
N VAL A 398 -7.02 -25.31 -4.52
CA VAL A 398 -5.66 -25.84 -4.75
C VAL A 398 -5.06 -26.39 -3.46
N PHE A 399 -5.28 -25.74 -2.32
CA PHE A 399 -4.84 -26.23 -1.01
C PHE A 399 -5.61 -27.48 -0.58
N GLU A 400 -6.90 -27.58 -0.91
CA GLU A 400 -7.72 -28.74 -0.57
C GLU A 400 -7.33 -29.97 -1.41
N LYS A 401 -7.14 -29.80 -2.72
CA LYS A 401 -6.60 -30.87 -3.60
C LYS A 401 -5.18 -31.30 -3.24
N ALA A 402 -4.37 -30.44 -2.62
CA ALA A 402 -3.06 -30.81 -2.11
C ALA A 402 -3.14 -31.69 -0.83
N ARG A 403 -4.12 -31.44 0.06
CA ARG A 403 -4.37 -32.30 1.23
C ARG A 403 -4.79 -33.71 0.84
N CYS A 404 -5.63 -33.85 -0.19
CA CYS A 404 -6.15 -35.14 -0.65
C CYS A 404 -5.11 -36.09 -1.27
N SER A 405 -3.83 -35.72 -1.31
CA SER A 405 -2.72 -36.56 -1.81
C SER A 405 -1.75 -37.03 -0.71
N LEU A 406 -2.06 -36.75 0.56
CA LEU A 406 -1.37 -37.35 1.70
C LEU A 406 -2.03 -38.70 2.05
N PRO A 407 -1.27 -39.77 2.34
CA PRO A 407 -1.84 -41.01 2.84
C PRO A 407 -2.43 -40.77 4.23
N ASP A 408 -3.74 -40.96 4.35
CA ASP A 408 -4.47 -40.80 5.60
C ASP A 408 -4.11 -41.96 6.55
N VAL A 409 -3.16 -41.71 7.46
CA VAL A 409 -2.76 -42.67 8.51
C VAL A 409 -3.82 -42.70 9.60
N SER A 410 -5.01 -43.16 9.22
CA SER A 410 -6.04 -43.60 10.14
C SER A 410 -5.50 -44.82 10.90
N VAL A 411 -5.21 -44.63 12.18
CA VAL A 411 -4.75 -45.69 13.08
C VAL A 411 -5.88 -46.71 13.23
N ARG A 412 -5.84 -47.78 12.44
CA ARG A 412 -6.66 -48.96 12.68
C ARG A 412 -6.30 -49.51 14.06
N GLN A 413 -7.24 -49.45 15.00
CA GLN A 413 -7.11 -50.10 16.30
C GLN A 413 -7.13 -51.63 16.11
N THR A 414 -5.96 -52.22 15.88
CA THR A 414 -5.75 -53.65 16.13
C THR A 414 -5.70 -53.87 17.63
N GLN A 415 -6.44 -54.88 18.11
CA GLN A 415 -6.44 -55.29 19.52
C GLN A 415 -5.11 -56.01 19.85
N GLY A 416 -4.06 -55.23 20.11
CA GLY A 416 -2.78 -55.69 20.65
C GLY A 416 -2.80 -55.72 22.19
N THR A 417 -2.00 -56.60 22.79
CA THR A 417 -1.92 -56.77 24.24
C THR A 417 -1.20 -55.58 24.92
N SER A 418 -1.38 -55.44 26.24
CA SER A 418 -0.92 -54.27 27.02
C SER A 418 0.60 -54.07 27.11
N ILE A 419 1.38 -54.97 26.51
CA ILE A 419 2.86 -54.93 26.50
C ILE A 419 3.35 -54.15 25.27
N ASP A 420 2.83 -54.46 24.07
CA ASP A 420 3.19 -53.74 22.82
C ASP A 420 2.92 -52.23 22.91
N GLN A 421 1.80 -51.84 23.55
CA GLN A 421 1.48 -50.42 23.74
C GLN A 421 2.48 -49.70 24.66
N ARG A 422 3.07 -50.39 25.63
CA ARG A 422 4.09 -49.83 26.54
C ARG A 422 5.44 -49.70 25.85
N GLU A 423 5.84 -50.67 25.03
CA GLU A 423 7.06 -50.59 24.24
C GLU A 423 6.94 -49.49 23.16
N ALA A 424 5.81 -49.42 22.46
CA ALA A 424 5.53 -48.35 21.50
C ALA A 424 5.56 -46.95 22.13
N TYR A 425 4.95 -46.77 23.31
CA TYR A 425 5.04 -45.50 24.07
C TYR A 425 6.47 -45.18 24.51
N SER A 426 7.24 -46.19 24.93
CA SER A 426 8.63 -46.02 25.38
C SER A 426 9.54 -45.63 24.21
N GLN A 427 9.37 -46.25 23.04
CA GLN A 427 10.07 -45.87 21.81
C GLN A 427 9.66 -44.48 21.31
N LEU A 428 8.38 -44.12 21.36
CA LEU A 428 7.92 -42.75 21.03
C LEU A 428 8.51 -41.69 21.97
N MET A 429 8.61 -41.99 23.27
CA MET A 429 9.27 -41.12 24.24
C MET A 429 10.77 -41.00 23.96
N LEU A 430 11.48 -42.12 23.75
CA LEU A 430 12.91 -42.12 23.42
C LEU A 430 13.21 -41.33 22.13
N ASN A 431 12.44 -41.55 21.06
CA ASN A 431 12.61 -40.84 19.80
C ASN A 431 12.36 -39.32 19.93
N SER A 432 11.37 -38.91 20.74
CA SER A 432 11.12 -37.50 21.05
C SER A 432 12.28 -36.88 21.85
N TRP A 433 12.77 -37.58 22.87
CA TRP A 433 13.91 -37.14 23.68
C TRP A 433 15.20 -37.03 22.88
N GLU A 434 15.48 -37.97 21.97
CA GLU A 434 16.64 -37.87 21.07
C GLU A 434 16.56 -36.66 20.14
N GLN A 435 15.37 -36.37 19.58
CA GLN A 435 15.17 -35.18 18.76
C GLN A 435 15.42 -33.90 19.56
N ASP A 436 14.90 -33.81 20.79
CA ASP A 436 15.09 -32.66 21.67
C ASP A 436 16.56 -32.37 21.97
N ILE A 437 17.34 -33.42 22.29
CA ILE A 437 18.78 -33.30 22.58
C ILE A 437 19.55 -32.82 21.33
N ARG A 438 19.19 -33.33 20.14
CA ARG A 438 19.82 -32.91 18.87
C ARG A 438 19.59 -31.43 18.59
N HIS A 439 18.36 -30.92 18.77
CA HIS A 439 18.05 -29.50 18.57
C HIS A 439 18.85 -28.58 19.50
N VAL A 440 18.97 -28.91 20.79
CA VAL A 440 19.76 -28.13 21.76
C VAL A 440 21.24 -28.13 21.38
N HIS A 441 21.78 -29.29 21.03
CA HIS A 441 23.19 -29.44 20.64
C HIS A 441 23.52 -28.66 19.35
N THR A 442 22.61 -28.67 18.35
CA THR A 442 22.65 -27.78 17.18
C THR A 442 22.73 -26.31 17.59
N ALA A 443 21.85 -25.82 18.47
CA ALA A 443 21.83 -24.42 18.87
C ALA A 443 23.15 -23.99 19.54
N VAL A 444 23.70 -24.82 20.43
CA VAL A 444 24.99 -24.57 21.10
C VAL A 444 26.12 -24.46 20.07
N ARG A 445 26.17 -25.37 19.08
CA ARG A 445 27.20 -25.35 18.02
C ARG A 445 27.06 -24.16 17.07
N MET A 446 25.84 -23.84 16.63
CA MET A 446 25.59 -22.65 15.82
C MET A 446 25.97 -21.37 16.57
N ASN A 447 25.64 -21.25 17.87
CA ASN A 447 26.06 -20.12 18.69
C ASN A 447 27.60 -20.05 18.82
N ALA A 448 28.27 -21.16 19.12
CA ALA A 448 29.73 -21.21 19.21
C ALA A 448 30.40 -20.75 17.90
N ALA A 449 29.91 -21.20 16.75
CA ALA A 449 30.37 -20.75 15.43
C ALA A 449 30.08 -19.26 15.19
N MET A 450 28.86 -18.78 15.50
CA MET A 450 28.50 -17.37 15.35
C MET A 450 29.37 -16.45 16.24
N LYS A 451 29.62 -16.82 17.50
CA LYS A 451 30.51 -16.09 18.41
C LYS A 451 31.94 -16.02 17.89
N ALA A 452 32.50 -17.14 17.41
CA ALA A 452 33.87 -17.18 16.90
C ALA A 452 34.14 -16.15 15.80
N TRP A 453 33.14 -15.85 14.96
CA TRP A 453 33.25 -14.89 13.87
C TRP A 453 32.60 -13.52 14.13
N SER A 454 31.61 -13.43 15.04
CA SER A 454 30.71 -12.28 15.19
C SER A 454 30.58 -11.72 16.61
N ALA A 455 31.39 -12.17 17.58
CA ALA A 455 31.33 -11.64 18.96
C ALA A 455 31.51 -10.11 19.05
N ASN A 456 32.30 -9.52 18.15
CA ASN A 456 32.54 -8.07 18.08
C ASN A 456 31.70 -7.37 16.99
N SER A 457 30.72 -8.06 16.39
CA SER A 457 29.88 -7.48 15.32
C SER A 457 28.80 -6.56 15.91
N PRO A 458 28.61 -5.34 15.38
CA PRO A 458 27.62 -4.40 15.92
C PRO A 458 26.16 -4.79 15.63
N LEU A 459 25.94 -5.78 14.74
CA LEU A 459 24.64 -6.36 14.46
C LEU A 459 24.84 -7.76 13.87
N VAL A 460 24.09 -8.74 14.36
CA VAL A 460 24.01 -10.09 13.80
C VAL A 460 22.60 -10.31 13.27
N ILE A 461 22.47 -10.71 12.00
CA ILE A 461 21.18 -11.03 11.36
C ILE A 461 21.13 -12.52 11.10
N VAL A 462 20.10 -13.20 11.62
CA VAL A 462 19.94 -14.66 11.52
C VAL A 462 18.54 -15.00 11.03
N ASN A 463 18.38 -16.07 10.25
CA ASN A 463 17.06 -16.55 9.86
C ASN A 463 16.36 -17.21 11.05
N LEU A 464 15.11 -16.82 11.31
CA LEU A 464 14.27 -17.36 12.36
C LEU A 464 13.68 -18.71 11.90
N PRO A 465 13.96 -19.85 12.58
CA PRO A 465 13.47 -21.15 12.18
C PRO A 465 11.93 -21.26 12.27
N CYS A 466 11.39 -22.35 11.74
CA CYS A 466 9.95 -22.61 11.80
C CYS A 466 9.45 -22.79 13.23
N VAL A 467 8.27 -22.24 13.53
CA VAL A 467 7.64 -22.37 14.85
C VAL A 467 6.85 -23.70 14.84
N PRO A 468 7.10 -24.61 15.80
CA PRO A 468 6.36 -25.86 15.89
C PRO A 468 4.89 -25.63 16.28
N SER A 469 4.01 -26.52 15.79
CA SER A 469 2.56 -26.44 16.00
C SER A 469 2.11 -26.84 17.41
N THR A 470 2.94 -27.58 18.16
CA THR A 470 2.61 -28.07 19.50
C THR A 470 3.13 -27.13 20.60
N GLN A 471 2.34 -26.93 21.66
CA GLN A 471 2.70 -26.03 22.77
C GLN A 471 4.04 -26.42 23.44
N LYS A 472 4.26 -27.71 23.71
CA LYS A 472 5.56 -28.21 24.23
C LYS A 472 6.71 -27.95 23.25
N GLY A 473 6.44 -27.99 21.94
CA GLY A 473 7.41 -27.59 20.92
C GLY A 473 7.73 -26.09 21.00
N GLN A 474 6.76 -25.23 21.27
CA GLN A 474 6.95 -23.79 21.36
C GLN A 474 7.86 -23.40 22.55
N GLU A 475 7.72 -24.06 23.69
CA GLU A 475 8.63 -23.89 24.84
C GLU A 475 10.07 -24.31 24.48
N ARG A 476 10.24 -25.45 23.80
CA ARG A 476 11.55 -25.93 23.31
C ARG A 476 12.15 -24.99 22.26
N TYR A 477 11.32 -24.42 21.40
CA TYR A 477 11.70 -23.44 20.38
C TYR A 477 12.23 -22.13 20.99
N MET A 478 11.61 -21.62 22.06
CA MET A 478 12.14 -20.46 22.77
C MET A 478 13.50 -20.77 23.43
N ASN A 479 13.64 -21.92 24.08
CA ASN A 479 14.94 -22.38 24.62
C ASN A 479 16.01 -22.47 23.52
N PHE A 480 15.67 -23.02 22.35
CA PHE A 480 16.56 -23.11 21.20
C PHE A 480 17.03 -21.72 20.74
N LEU A 481 16.14 -20.74 20.62
CA LEU A 481 16.48 -19.39 20.16
C LEU A 481 17.33 -18.61 21.15
N GLU A 482 17.07 -18.77 22.45
CA GLU A 482 17.88 -18.17 23.50
C GLU A 482 19.28 -18.78 23.51
N ILE A 483 19.40 -20.11 23.45
CA ILE A 483 20.71 -20.79 23.32
C ILE A 483 21.42 -20.39 22.03
N LEU A 484 20.70 -20.15 20.93
CA LEU A 484 21.27 -19.71 19.64
C LEU A 484 21.84 -18.28 19.72
N SER A 485 21.18 -17.37 20.44
CA SER A 485 21.51 -15.94 20.50
C SER A 485 22.30 -15.50 21.74
N ALA A 486 22.32 -16.32 22.81
CA ALA A 486 22.93 -16.00 24.09
C ALA A 486 24.38 -15.53 23.94
N GLY A 487 24.73 -14.39 24.53
CA GLY A 487 26.09 -13.83 24.48
C GLY A 487 26.48 -13.16 23.16
N LEU A 488 25.49 -12.80 22.32
CA LEU A 488 25.63 -11.81 21.25
C LEU A 488 24.89 -10.54 21.67
N GLU A 489 25.47 -9.36 21.42
CA GLU A 489 24.92 -8.09 21.93
C GLU A 489 23.62 -7.65 21.23
N ARG A 490 23.59 -7.71 19.90
CA ARG A 490 22.46 -7.24 19.07
C ARG A 490 22.16 -8.23 17.96
N VAL A 491 21.04 -8.93 18.09
CA VAL A 491 20.58 -9.97 17.14
C VAL A 491 19.22 -9.60 16.57
N VAL A 492 19.08 -9.66 15.24
CA VAL A 492 17.80 -9.52 14.53
C VAL A 492 17.45 -10.84 13.87
N LEU A 493 16.34 -11.43 14.32
CA LEU A 493 15.80 -12.68 13.78
C LEU A 493 14.77 -12.36 12.68
N VAL A 494 15.04 -12.81 11.45
CA VAL A 494 14.23 -12.49 10.25
C VAL A 494 13.55 -13.74 9.72
N ARG A 495 12.27 -13.66 9.33
CA ARG A 495 11.57 -14.75 8.64
C ARG A 495 10.83 -14.26 7.40
N GLY A 496 11.02 -14.93 6.27
CA GLY A 496 10.21 -14.73 5.07
C GLY A 496 8.96 -15.61 5.04
N THR A 497 7.96 -15.20 4.28
CA THR A 497 6.77 -16.02 3.96
C THR A 497 7.02 -17.00 2.80
N GLY A 498 8.09 -16.81 2.03
CA GLY A 498 8.44 -17.57 0.82
C GLY A 498 7.92 -16.94 -0.47
N GLY A 499 7.05 -15.94 -0.38
CA GLY A 499 6.55 -15.16 -1.51
C GLY A 499 7.43 -13.97 -1.91
N GLU A 500 8.52 -13.71 -1.18
CA GLU A 500 9.40 -12.58 -1.42
C GLU A 500 10.35 -12.82 -2.60
N VAL A 501 10.38 -11.84 -3.51
CA VAL A 501 11.30 -11.80 -4.67
C VAL A 501 11.88 -10.39 -4.77
N ILE A 502 13.20 -10.31 -4.87
CA ILE A 502 13.94 -9.05 -5.02
C ILE A 502 14.84 -9.20 -6.25
N THR A 503 14.64 -8.33 -7.24
CA THR A 503 15.45 -8.28 -8.48
C THR A 503 16.22 -6.96 -8.60
N ILE A 504 15.81 -5.91 -7.90
CA ILE A 504 16.47 -4.61 -7.87
C ILE A 504 16.72 -4.17 -6.43
N TYR A 505 18.00 -3.99 -6.13
CA TYR A 505 18.54 -3.39 -4.92
C TYR A 505 18.90 -1.94 -5.23
N ASN A 506 18.66 -1.03 -4.28
CA ASN A 506 18.77 0.42 -4.40
C ASN A 506 19.55 0.97 -3.21
#